data_AF-A0A7G1IRQ6-F1
#
_entry.id   AF-A0A7G1IRQ6-F1
#
_cell.length_a   1.000
_cell.length_b   1.000
_cell.length_c   1.000
_cell.angle_alpha   90.00
_cell.angle_beta   90.00
_cell.angle_gamma   90.00
#
_symmetry.space_group_name_H-M   'P 1'
#
loop_
_entity.id
_entity.type
_entity.pdbx_description
1 polymer ?
#
loop_
_entity_poly.entity_id
_entity_poly.type
_entity_poly.pdbx_seq_one_letter_code
_entity_poly.pdbx_strand_id
1 'polypeptide(L)'
;MRIPPGVAGQVVKLCADSAMQIDVDDALRGHVFAVQDALFWVSFIASVTVAAALIPADGHAPAFVLFGSVIYLTGLVVHSIVGRRGQPVNGD
;
A
#
# COMPACT_ATOMS: atom_id res chain seq x y z
N MET A 1 -21.65 4.62 -6.69
CA MET A 1 -20.45 4.10 -7.37
C MET A 1 -19.68 3.26 -6.37
N ARG A 2 -19.78 1.93 -6.44
CA ARG A 2 -19.20 1.00 -5.45
C ARG A 2 -17.83 0.57 -5.98
N ILE A 3 -16.76 1.13 -5.42
CA ILE A 3 -15.40 0.79 -5.84
C ILE A 3 -15.08 -0.61 -5.31
N PRO A 4 -14.79 -1.59 -6.17
CA PRO A 4 -14.43 -2.92 -5.70
C PRO A 4 -13.11 -2.83 -4.90
N PRO A 5 -12.96 -3.63 -3.82
CA PRO A 5 -11.82 -3.51 -2.90
C PRO A 5 -10.45 -3.64 -3.59
N GLY A 6 -10.38 -4.26 -4.78
CA GLY A 6 -9.16 -4.37 -5.57
C GLY A 6 -8.69 -3.09 -6.26
N VAL A 7 -9.52 -2.05 -6.36
CA VAL A 7 -9.14 -0.80 -7.07
C VAL A 7 -8.04 -0.05 -6.34
N ALA A 8 -8.03 -0.08 -5.00
CA ALA A 8 -6.95 0.54 -4.22
C ALA A 8 -5.58 -0.07 -4.58
N GLY A 9 -5.51 -1.41 -4.71
CA GLY A 9 -4.28 -2.10 -5.12
C GLY A 9 -3.87 -1.76 -6.56
N GLN A 10 -4.85 -1.63 -7.46
CA GLN A 10 -4.60 -1.24 -8.84
C GLN A 10 -4.07 0.20 -8.97
N VAL A 11 -4.63 1.14 -8.19
CA VAL A 11 -4.16 2.53 -8.17
C VAL A 11 -2.74 2.63 -7.62
N VAL A 12 -2.43 1.91 -6.53
CA VAL A 12 -1.07 1.87 -5.97
C VAL A 12 -0.07 1.34 -6.98
N LYS A 13 -0.40 0.27 -7.70
CA LYS A 13 0.46 -0.29 -8.76
C LYS A 13 0.72 0.72 -9.87
N LEU A 14 -0.33 1.41 -10.35
CA LEU A 14 -0.23 2.46 -11.37
C LEU A 14 0.67 3.63 -10.95
N CYS A 15 0.55 4.08 -9.70
CA CYS A 15 1.42 5.14 -9.16
C CYS A 15 2.88 4.68 -9.08
N ALA A 16 3.14 3.43 -8.67
CA ALA A 16 4.49 2.86 -8.63
C ALA A 16 5.11 2.75 -10.03
N ASP A 17 4.34 2.27 -11.02
CA ASP A 17 4.78 2.19 -12.42
C ASP A 17 5.08 3.56 -13.02
N SER A 18 4.33 4.60 -12.59
CA SER A 18 4.55 5.98 -13.03
C SER A 18 5.78 6.62 -12.37
N ALA A 19 5.98 6.38 -11.07
CA ALA A 19 7.15 6.88 -10.34
C ALA A 19 8.46 6.30 -10.90
N MET A 20 8.46 5.00 -11.21
CA MET A 20 9.60 4.34 -11.85
C MET A 20 9.94 4.92 -13.22
N GLN A 21 8.91 5.26 -14.01
CA GLN A 21 9.07 5.78 -15.35
C GLN A 21 9.59 7.22 -15.39
N ILE A 22 9.51 7.96 -14.28
CA ILE A 22 10.03 9.34 -14.16
C ILE A 22 11.52 9.34 -13.76
N ASP A 23 12.00 8.29 -13.09
CA ASP A 23 13.30 8.29 -12.40
C ASP A 23 14.43 7.55 -13.15
N VAL A 24 14.15 6.84 -14.27
CA VAL A 24 15.12 5.95 -14.94
C VAL A 24 15.23 6.17 -16.46
N ASP A 25 16.46 6.30 -16.94
CA ASP A 25 16.86 6.39 -18.36
C ASP A 25 16.44 5.15 -19.19
N ASP A 26 16.01 5.36 -20.43
CA ASP A 26 15.28 4.39 -21.27
C ASP A 26 16.00 3.02 -21.47
N ALA A 27 17.32 2.99 -21.35
CA ALA A 27 18.15 1.81 -21.62
C ALA A 27 18.03 0.68 -20.57
N LEU A 28 17.59 0.97 -19.34
CA LEU A 28 17.44 -0.03 -18.26
C LEU A 28 15.99 -0.26 -17.82
N ARG A 29 15.04 0.49 -18.40
CA ARG A 29 13.65 0.58 -17.97
C ARG A 29 12.93 -0.76 -17.95
N GLY A 30 13.26 -1.66 -18.89
CA GLY A 30 12.68 -3.01 -18.96
C GLY A 30 13.08 -3.94 -17.81
N HIS A 31 14.35 -3.91 -17.37
CA HIS A 31 14.80 -4.73 -16.24
C HIS A 31 14.21 -4.27 -14.92
N VAL A 32 14.18 -2.95 -14.73
CA VAL A 32 13.65 -2.33 -13.52
C VAL A 32 12.14 -2.54 -13.41
N PHE A 33 11.41 -2.51 -14.53
CA PHE A 33 9.98 -2.84 -14.59
C PHE A 33 9.70 -4.31 -14.24
N ALA A 34 10.50 -5.24 -14.74
CA ALA A 34 10.36 -6.66 -14.41
C ALA A 34 10.61 -6.95 -12.91
N VAL A 35 11.59 -6.26 -12.31
CA VAL A 35 11.86 -6.36 -10.86
C VAL A 35 10.70 -5.78 -10.05
N GLN A 36 10.18 -4.61 -10.42
CA GLN A 36 9.02 -3.99 -9.76
C GLN A 36 7.78 -4.89 -9.79
N ASP A 37 7.48 -5.46 -10.96
CA ASP A 37 6.32 -6.32 -11.14
C ASP A 37 6.46 -7.62 -10.33
N ALA A 38 7.64 -8.25 -10.38
CA ALA A 38 7.93 -9.45 -9.60
C ALA A 38 7.85 -9.17 -8.08
N LEU A 39 8.41 -8.06 -7.60
CA LEU A 39 8.35 -7.66 -6.20
C LEU A 39 6.90 -7.45 -5.73
N PHE A 40 6.07 -6.81 -6.55
CA PHE A 40 4.66 -6.61 -6.23
C PHE A 40 3.93 -7.95 -6.10
N TRP A 41 4.08 -8.85 -7.07
CA TRP A 41 3.43 -10.16 -7.05
C TRP A 41 3.89 -11.03 -5.88
N VAL A 42 5.20 -11.09 -5.61
CA VAL A 42 5.75 -11.85 -4.48
C VAL A 42 5.24 -11.30 -3.15
N SER A 43 5.22 -9.98 -2.99
CA SER A 43 4.71 -9.33 -1.76
C SER A 43 3.21 -9.58 -1.57
N PHE A 44 2.44 -9.51 -2.65
CA PHE A 44 1.00 -9.79 -2.62
C PHE A 44 0.72 -11.24 -2.21
N ILE A 45 1.39 -12.20 -2.83
CA ILE A 45 1.26 -13.63 -2.50
C ILE A 45 1.70 -13.90 -1.06
N ALA A 46 2.80 -13.28 -0.61
CA ALA A 46 3.27 -13.41 0.76
C ALA A 46 2.24 -12.87 1.75
N SER A 47 1.65 -11.69 1.49
CA SER A 47 0.61 -11.11 2.32
C SER A 47 -0.63 -11.99 2.39
N VAL A 48 -1.10 -12.53 1.25
CA VAL A 48 -2.29 -13.40 1.21
C VAL A 48 -2.00 -14.75 1.89
N THR A 49 -0.80 -15.29 1.72
CA THR A 49 -0.37 -16.55 2.37
C THR A 49 -0.28 -16.41 3.87
N VAL A 50 0.40 -15.35 4.35
CA VAL A 50 0.44 -15.02 5.78
C VAL A 50 -0.97 -14.81 6.29
N ALA A 51 -1.81 -14.14 5.49
CA ALA A 51 -3.17 -13.92 5.90
C ALA A 51 -3.94 -15.24 6.05
N ALA A 52 -3.87 -16.14 5.07
CA ALA A 52 -4.49 -17.45 5.12
C ALA A 52 -3.95 -18.32 6.27
N ALA A 53 -2.65 -18.27 6.55
CA ALA A 53 -2.02 -19.03 7.64
C ALA A 53 -2.44 -18.56 9.03
N LEU A 54 -2.74 -17.26 9.18
CA LEU A 54 -3.14 -16.66 10.45
C LEU A 54 -4.64 -16.70 10.70
N ILE A 55 -5.48 -17.00 9.70
CA ILE A 55 -6.94 -17.13 9.86
C ILE A 55 -7.25 -18.53 10.42
N PRO A 56 -7.77 -18.65 11.66
CA PRO A 56 -8.24 -19.93 12.18
C PRO A 56 -9.47 -20.40 11.37
N ALA A 57 -9.57 -21.71 11.13
CA ALA A 57 -10.66 -22.32 10.35
C ALA A 57 -12.07 -22.06 10.94
N ASP A 58 -12.15 -21.65 12.21
CA ASP A 58 -13.39 -21.32 12.94
C ASP A 58 -13.97 -19.93 12.61
N GLY A 59 -13.34 -19.17 11.71
CA GLY A 59 -13.83 -17.85 11.23
C GLY A 59 -13.70 -16.71 12.24
N HIS A 60 -13.35 -17.00 13.49
CA HIS A 60 -13.09 -16.01 14.54
C HIS A 60 -11.62 -15.60 14.53
N ALA A 61 -11.28 -14.55 13.78
CA ALA A 61 -9.93 -13.99 13.70
C ALA A 61 -9.84 -12.57 14.32
N PRO A 62 -10.02 -12.42 15.66
CA PRO A 62 -9.92 -11.11 16.33
C PRO A 62 -8.51 -10.50 16.20
N ALA A 63 -7.48 -11.33 16.04
CA ALA A 63 -6.11 -10.91 15.81
C ALA A 63 -5.94 -10.09 14.51
N PHE A 64 -6.69 -10.41 13.45
CA PHE A 64 -6.66 -9.67 12.20
C PHE A 64 -7.33 -8.31 12.30
N VAL A 65 -8.45 -8.24 13.01
CA VAL A 65 -9.15 -6.99 13.25
C VAL A 65 -8.28 -6.06 14.08
N LEU A 66 -7.60 -6.59 15.10
CA LEU A 66 -6.60 -5.86 15.88
C LEU A 66 -5.43 -5.39 15.01
N PHE A 67 -4.88 -6.25 14.17
CA PHE A 67 -3.77 -5.89 13.28
C PHE A 67 -4.16 -4.77 12.29
N GLY A 68 -5.31 -4.91 11.63
CA GLY A 68 -5.86 -3.86 10.77
C GLY A 68 -6.14 -2.55 11.51
N SER A 69 -6.61 -2.63 12.76
CA SER A 69 -6.83 -1.46 13.61
C SER A 69 -5.52 -0.75 13.96
N VAL A 70 -4.46 -1.50 14.27
CA VAL A 70 -3.12 -0.93 14.56
C VAL A 70 -2.55 -0.25 13.32
N ILE A 71 -2.67 -0.86 12.14
CA ILE A 71 -2.24 -0.23 10.87
C ILE A 71 -3.02 1.07 10.63
N TYR A 72 -4.35 1.03 10.79
CA TYR A 72 -5.19 2.21 10.60
C TYR A 72 -4.80 3.35 11.56
N LEU A 73 -4.63 3.03 12.85
CA LEU A 73 -4.22 4.01 13.86
C LEU A 73 -2.83 4.57 13.58
N THR A 74 -1.89 3.73 13.15
CA THR A 74 -0.55 4.19 12.76
C THR A 74 -0.63 5.14 11.57
N GLY A 75 -1.41 4.79 10.55
CA GLY A 75 -1.66 5.67 9.39
C GLY A 75 -2.31 6.99 9.79
N LEU A 76 -3.28 6.96 10.71
CA LEU A 76 -3.93 8.15 11.24
C LEU A 76 -2.95 9.05 12.00
N VAL A 77 -2.07 8.46 12.83
CA VAL A 77 -1.01 9.19 13.54
C VAL A 77 -0.06 9.84 12.55
N VAL A 78 0.43 9.11 11.55
CA VAL A 78 1.32 9.66 10.51
C VAL A 78 0.63 10.78 9.74
N HIS A 79 -0.62 10.60 9.33
CA HIS A 79 -1.42 11.63 8.66
C HIS A 79 -1.60 12.87 9.53
N SER A 80 -1.85 12.70 10.84
CA SER A 80 -1.99 13.83 11.76
C SER A 80 -0.68 14.62 11.92
N ILE A 81 0.47 13.93 11.90
CA ILE A 81 1.80 14.56 12.00
C ILE A 81 2.16 15.29 10.72
N VAL A 82 1.88 14.70 9.55
CA VAL A 82 2.16 15.29 8.23
C VAL A 82 1.17 16.41 7.91
N GLY A 83 -0.12 16.21 8.18
CA GLY A 83 -1.17 17.21 7.95
C GLY A 83 -1.00 18.48 8.79
N ARG A 84 -0.45 18.35 10.01
CA ARG A 84 -0.06 19.51 10.84
C ARG A 84 1.07 20.34 10.24
N ARG A 85 1.86 19.82 9.30
CA ARG A 85 2.89 20.58 8.57
C ARG A 85 2.32 21.40 7.40
N GLY A 86 1.07 21.15 7.00
CA GLY A 86 0.43 21.76 5.83
C GLY A 86 -0.45 22.99 6.11
N GLN A 87 -0.49 23.51 7.34
CA GLN A 87 -1.15 24.79 7.65
C GLN A 87 -0.11 25.88 7.95
N PRO A 88 0.49 26.53 6.92
CA PRO A 88 0.91 27.91 7.07
C PRO A 88 -0.36 28.77 7.04
N VAL A 89 -0.79 29.23 8.21
CA VAL A 89 -1.54 30.49 8.29
C VAL A 89 -0.56 31.58 7.85
N ASN A 90 -0.61 31.92 6.57
CA ASN A 90 -0.15 33.21 6.09
C ASN A 90 -1.40 34.09 5.97
N GLY A 91 -1.84 34.61 7.11
CA GLY A 91 -2.81 35.68 7.21
C GLY A 91 -2.09 36.89 7.80
N ASP A 92 -1.79 37.82 6.90
CA ASP A 92 -1.38 39.22 7.05
C ASP A 92 0.00 39.56 7.65
#